data_AF-A0A453MF07-F1
#
_entry.id   AF-A0A453MF07-F1
#
_cell.length_a   1.000
_cell.length_b   1.000
_cell.length_c   1.000
_cell.angle_alpha   90.00
_cell.angle_beta   90.00
_cell.angle_gamma   90.00
#
_symmetry.space_group_name_H-M   'P 1'
#
loop_
_entity.id
_entity.type
_entity.pdbx_description
1 polymer ?
#
loop_
_entity_poly.entity_id
_entity_poly.type
_entity_poly.pdbx_seq_one_letter_code
_entity_poly.pdbx_strand_id
1 'polypeptide(L)'
;MSPEEASRHKSMSSEDFVMSVNRALDFGYGPHPSSSSLDHYMEKLFSGSGHTAASTKECFEVPPRAIGLISERMAFPLSLMHSHDYVSKGLALVGDAAHTVHPLAGQGVNLGFGDAAALAKVISEGVSVGADIGDLSLL
;
A
#
# COMPACT_ATOMS: atom_id res chain seq x y z
N MET A 1 4.87 4.86 12.37
CA MET A 1 6.33 5.05 12.46
C MET A 1 6.63 6.48 12.06
N SER A 2 7.31 7.25 12.89
CA SER A 2 7.70 8.63 12.58
C SER A 2 8.93 8.68 11.66
N PRO A 3 9.22 9.83 11.02
CA PRO A 3 10.44 10.01 10.22
C PRO A 3 11.72 9.77 11.02
N GLU A 4 11.76 10.15 12.29
CA GLU A 4 12.90 9.96 13.18
C GLU A 4 13.12 8.48 13.49
N GLU A 5 12.04 7.73 13.74
CA GLU A 5 12.08 6.28 13.96
C GLU A 5 12.60 5.55 12.71
N ALA A 6 12.13 5.94 11.53
CA ALA A 6 12.60 5.38 10.26
C ALA A 6 14.10 5.65 10.03
N SER A 7 14.57 6.85 10.33
CA SER A 7 16.00 7.21 10.24
C SER A 7 16.84 6.41 11.22
N ARG A 8 16.36 6.23 12.46
CA ARG A 8 17.01 5.40 13.48
C ARG A 8 17.08 3.92 13.06
N HIS A 9 16.04 3.39 12.44
CA HIS A 9 16.04 2.03 11.89
C HIS A 9 17.00 1.86 10.71
N LYS A 10 17.29 2.93 9.98
CA LYS A 10 18.31 2.90 8.93
C LYS A 10 19.73 2.82 9.52
N SER A 11 20.02 3.57 10.58
CA SER A 11 21.36 3.70 11.17
C SER A 11 21.75 2.62 12.19
N MET A 12 20.82 1.80 12.65
CA MET A 12 21.12 0.70 13.58
C MET A 12 21.90 -0.44 12.94
N SER A 13 22.48 -1.30 13.78
CA SER A 13 23.14 -2.53 13.36
C SER A 13 22.15 -3.48 12.67
N SER A 14 22.67 -4.39 11.85
CA SER A 14 21.86 -5.38 11.15
C SER A 14 21.16 -6.32 12.14
N GLU A 15 21.85 -6.70 13.21
CA GLU A 15 21.34 -7.55 14.28
C GLU A 15 20.19 -6.87 15.04
N ASP A 16 20.39 -5.62 15.46
CA ASP A 16 19.37 -4.85 16.18
C ASP A 16 18.13 -4.61 15.32
N PHE A 17 18.33 -4.38 14.02
CA PHE A 17 17.22 -4.23 13.07
C PHE A 17 16.39 -5.51 12.96
N VAL A 18 17.06 -6.66 12.78
CA VAL A 18 16.38 -7.96 12.71
C VAL A 18 15.64 -8.27 14.01
N MET A 19 16.22 -7.93 15.16
CA MET A 19 15.54 -8.04 16.46
C MET A 19 14.31 -7.13 16.54
N SER A 20 14.44 -5.88 16.09
CA SER A 20 13.33 -4.90 16.06
C SER A 20 12.17 -5.38 15.17
N VAL A 21 12.48 -5.89 13.97
CA VAL A 21 11.48 -6.43 13.03
C VAL A 21 10.76 -7.64 13.62
N ASN A 22 11.50 -8.62 14.14
CA ASN A 22 10.89 -9.81 14.76
C ASN A 22 9.99 -9.42 15.94
N ARG A 23 10.44 -8.48 16.78
CA ARG A 23 9.62 -7.97 17.88
C ARG A 23 8.33 -7.29 17.39
N ALA A 24 8.41 -6.54 16.29
CA ALA A 24 7.24 -5.89 15.70
C ALA A 24 6.27 -6.92 15.07
N LEU A 25 6.77 -8.00 14.47
CA LEU A 25 5.92 -9.07 13.93
C LEU A 25 5.22 -9.86 15.04
N ASP A 26 5.92 -10.13 16.14
CA ASP A 26 5.36 -10.90 17.26
C ASP A 26 4.40 -10.06 18.12
N PHE A 27 4.72 -8.78 18.36
CA PHE A 27 4.02 -7.98 19.38
C PHE A 27 3.48 -6.64 18.88
N GLY A 28 3.77 -6.26 17.64
CA GLY A 28 3.43 -4.92 17.11
C GLY A 28 1.94 -4.68 16.85
N TYR A 29 1.13 -5.75 16.80
CA TYR A 29 -0.30 -5.69 16.47
C TYR A 29 -1.21 -6.20 17.61
N GLY A 30 -0.68 -6.27 18.83
CA GLY A 30 -1.39 -6.80 19.99
C GLY A 30 -1.11 -8.29 20.21
N PRO A 31 -1.72 -8.90 21.24
CA PRO A 31 -1.53 -10.33 21.54
C PRO A 31 -2.05 -11.18 20.38
N HIS A 32 -1.35 -12.30 20.11
CA HIS A 32 -1.81 -13.27 19.14
C HIS A 32 -3.24 -13.73 19.47
N PRO A 33 -4.14 -13.84 18.47
CA PRO A 33 -5.44 -14.46 18.64
C PRO A 33 -5.26 -15.86 19.24
N SER A 34 -5.73 -16.05 20.47
CA SER A 34 -5.76 -17.38 21.06
C SER A 34 -7.10 -18.02 20.70
N SER A 35 -7.04 -19.22 20.12
CA SER A 35 -8.23 -20.04 19.98
C SER A 35 -8.70 -20.43 21.39
N SER A 36 -9.69 -19.72 21.93
CA SER A 36 -10.20 -19.96 23.27
C SER A 36 -11.52 -20.75 23.19
N SER A 37 -11.97 -21.29 24.32
CA SER A 37 -13.20 -22.07 24.44
C SER A 37 -14.47 -21.36 23.95
N LEU A 38 -14.45 -20.05 23.72
CA LEU A 38 -15.54 -19.27 23.12
C LEU A 38 -15.72 -19.54 21.61
N ASP A 39 -14.66 -19.91 20.89
CA ASP A 39 -14.76 -20.27 19.47
C ASP A 39 -15.61 -21.55 19.29
N HIS A 40 -15.52 -22.46 20.24
CA HIS A 40 -16.33 -23.69 20.27
C HIS A 40 -17.83 -23.40 20.50
N TYR A 41 -18.15 -22.38 21.32
CA TYR A 41 -19.54 -21.95 21.53
C TYR A 41 -20.11 -21.21 20.32
N MET A 42 -19.30 -20.36 19.67
CA MET A 42 -19.69 -19.65 18.46
C MET A 42 -19.90 -20.60 17.27
N GLU A 43 -19.04 -21.61 17.08
CA GLU A 43 -19.27 -22.66 16.08
C GLU A 43 -20.63 -23.33 16.26
N LYS A 44 -21.01 -23.68 17.50
CA LYS A 44 -22.26 -24.36 17.80
C LYS A 44 -23.50 -23.49 17.52
N LEU A 45 -23.38 -22.17 17.68
CA LEU A 45 -24.44 -21.20 17.40
C LEU A 45 -24.67 -21.00 15.89
N PHE A 46 -23.61 -20.97 15.09
CA PHE A 46 -23.70 -20.73 13.64
C PHE A 46 -23.81 -22.01 12.79
N SER A 47 -23.61 -23.20 13.38
CA SER A 47 -23.76 -24.50 12.69
C SER A 47 -25.21 -24.87 12.33
N GLY A 48 -26.21 -24.13 12.84
CA GLY A 48 -27.63 -24.36 12.52
C GLY A 48 -28.05 -23.86 11.12
N SER A 49 -27.23 -23.03 10.47
CA SER A 49 -27.56 -22.37 9.21
C SER A 49 -26.47 -22.57 8.15
N GLY A 50 -26.31 -23.80 7.65
CA GLY A 50 -25.88 -24.18 6.29
C GLY A 50 -24.59 -23.64 5.65
N HIS A 51 -23.88 -22.68 6.24
CA HIS A 51 -22.68 -22.06 5.67
C HIS A 51 -21.67 -21.76 6.79
N THR A 52 -20.87 -22.76 7.14
CA THR A 52 -19.67 -22.55 7.94
C THR A 52 -18.63 -21.87 7.06
N ALA A 53 -18.33 -20.60 7.31
CA ALA A 53 -17.15 -19.97 6.75
C ALA A 53 -15.91 -20.75 7.23
N ALA A 54 -15.07 -21.23 6.31
CA ALA A 54 -13.90 -22.07 6.60
C ALA A 54 -12.88 -21.43 7.58
N SER A 55 -13.04 -20.13 7.88
CA SER A 55 -12.13 -19.32 8.69
C SER A 55 -12.14 -19.61 10.20
N THR A 56 -13.09 -20.38 10.74
CA THR A 56 -13.15 -20.67 12.20
C THR A 56 -12.22 -21.80 12.65
N LYS A 57 -11.55 -22.50 11.72
CA LYS A 57 -10.66 -23.63 12.03
C LYS A 57 -9.17 -23.32 11.88
N GLU A 58 -8.81 -22.17 11.32
CA GLU A 58 -7.41 -21.82 11.13
C GLU A 58 -6.86 -21.21 12.43
N CYS A 59 -5.87 -21.88 13.00
CA CYS A 59 -5.12 -21.34 14.13
C CYS A 59 -4.28 -20.16 13.64
N PHE A 60 -4.09 -19.15 14.49
CA PHE A 60 -3.16 -18.07 14.17
C PHE A 60 -1.75 -18.62 13.99
N GLU A 61 -1.20 -18.48 12.79
CA GLU A 61 0.19 -18.82 12.49
C GLU A 61 1.08 -17.60 12.76
N VAL A 62 2.10 -17.78 13.60
CA VAL A 62 3.08 -16.72 13.88
C VAL A 62 3.90 -16.47 12.61
N PRO A 63 4.12 -15.20 12.22
CA PRO A 63 4.96 -14.88 11.07
C PRO A 63 6.36 -15.52 11.19
N PRO A 64 6.95 -16.00 10.07
CA PRO A 64 8.30 -16.54 10.09
C PRO A 64 9.29 -15.46 10.53
N ARG A 65 10.30 -15.87 11.31
CA ARG A 65 11.33 -14.95 11.82
C ARG A 65 12.27 -14.50 10.72
N ALA A 66 12.54 -13.20 10.68
CA ALA A 66 13.65 -12.64 9.90
C ALA A 66 14.98 -13.10 10.51
N ILE A 67 15.90 -13.56 9.64
CA ILE A 67 17.22 -14.08 10.03
C ILE A 67 18.39 -13.16 9.67
N GLY A 68 18.14 -12.15 8.83
CA GLY A 68 19.19 -11.30 8.31
C GLY A 68 18.67 -10.32 7.25
N LEU A 69 19.57 -9.44 6.79
CA LEU A 69 19.31 -8.55 5.66
C LEU A 69 19.96 -9.09 4.39
N ILE A 70 19.26 -8.92 3.27
CA ILE A 70 19.77 -9.26 1.93
C ILE A 70 20.23 -8.03 1.15
N SER A 71 19.88 -6.83 1.60
CA SER A 71 20.18 -5.55 0.95
C SER A 71 20.27 -4.42 1.97
N GLU A 72 20.74 -3.27 1.50
CA GLU A 72 20.75 -2.02 2.25
C GLU A 72 19.33 -1.60 2.67
N ARG A 73 19.23 -0.96 3.85
CA ARG A 73 17.98 -0.43 4.39
C ARG A 73 17.68 0.95 3.78
N MET A 74 16.45 1.13 3.33
CA MET A 74 15.97 2.40 2.77
C MET A 74 14.88 3.00 3.66
N ALA A 75 14.83 4.33 3.72
CA ALA A 75 13.80 5.08 4.39
C ALA A 75 13.29 6.15 3.43
N PHE A 76 11.97 6.22 3.26
CA PHE A 76 11.30 7.16 2.38
C PHE A 76 10.25 7.92 3.17
N PRO A 77 10.11 9.24 2.98
CA PRO A 77 9.01 9.98 3.57
C PRO A 77 7.69 9.47 2.99
N LEU A 78 6.71 9.21 3.85
CA LEU A 78 5.36 8.89 3.43
C LEU A 78 4.56 10.19 3.36
N SER A 79 4.18 10.59 2.16
CA SER A 79 3.28 11.71 1.93
C SER A 79 2.01 11.22 1.24
N LEU A 80 0.90 11.84 1.61
CA LEU A 80 -0.33 11.80 0.83
C LEU A 80 -0.49 13.19 0.22
N MET A 81 -0.33 13.30 -1.09
CA MET A 81 -0.37 14.55 -1.83
C MET A 81 -1.21 14.39 -3.09
N HIS A 82 -1.88 15.47 -3.48
CA HIS A 82 -2.67 15.55 -4.70
C HIS A 82 -2.62 17.00 -5.20
N SER A 83 -2.38 17.20 -6.49
CA SER A 83 -2.41 18.52 -7.11
C SER A 83 -3.83 19.06 -7.06
N HIS A 84 -3.97 20.37 -6.88
CA HIS A 84 -5.29 21.01 -7.02
C HIS A 84 -5.72 21.02 -8.50
N ASP A 85 -4.78 21.37 -9.38
CA ASP A 85 -4.98 21.45 -10.82
C ASP A 85 -4.08 20.43 -11.51
N TYR A 86 -4.68 19.54 -12.29
CA TYR A 86 -3.97 18.48 -13.00
C TYR A 86 -3.48 18.92 -14.37
N VAL A 87 -4.13 19.94 -14.92
CA VAL A 87 -3.90 20.43 -16.28
C VAL A 87 -3.87 21.95 -16.27
N SER A 88 -3.09 22.50 -17.19
CA SER A 88 -3.09 23.90 -17.58
C SER A 88 -2.84 23.97 -19.08
N LYS A 89 -2.93 25.17 -19.67
CA LYS A 89 -2.74 25.32 -21.11
C LYS A 89 -1.34 24.79 -21.52
N GLY A 90 -1.31 23.73 -22.32
CA GLY A 90 -0.09 23.06 -22.77
C GLY A 90 0.66 22.26 -21.68
N LEU A 91 0.03 21.94 -20.56
CA LEU A 91 0.65 21.21 -19.45
C LEU A 91 -0.32 20.20 -18.83
N ALA A 92 0.13 18.97 -18.62
CA ALA A 92 -0.58 17.96 -17.84
C ALA A 92 0.38 17.31 -16.82
N LEU A 93 -0.08 17.17 -15.58
CA LEU A 93 0.62 16.46 -14.51
C LEU A 93 0.10 15.02 -14.46
N VAL A 94 1.01 14.05 -14.36
CA VAL A 94 0.68 12.62 -14.26
C VAL A 94 1.59 11.92 -13.26
N GLY A 95 1.12 10.81 -12.67
CA GLY A 95 1.88 10.03 -11.68
C GLY A 95 2.28 10.87 -10.46
N ASP A 96 3.51 10.67 -9.98
CA ASP A 96 4.03 11.35 -8.78
C ASP A 96 4.01 12.89 -8.85
N ALA A 97 3.97 13.46 -10.06
CA ALA A 97 3.84 14.91 -10.24
C ALA A 97 2.41 15.42 -9.95
N ALA A 98 1.41 14.54 -10.06
CA ALA A 98 0.01 14.85 -9.86
C ALA A 98 -0.50 14.36 -8.50
N HIS A 99 -0.10 13.16 -8.07
CA HIS A 99 -0.50 12.57 -6.80
C HIS A 99 0.62 11.74 -6.18
N THR A 100 0.65 11.67 -4.86
CA THR A 100 1.46 10.72 -4.11
C THR A 100 0.53 10.01 -3.14
N VAL A 101 0.42 8.70 -3.29
CA VAL A 101 -0.45 7.86 -2.44
C VAL A 101 0.38 7.15 -1.37
N HIS A 102 -0.26 6.80 -0.26
CA HIS A 102 0.36 5.96 0.76
C HIS A 102 0.86 4.66 0.10
N PRO A 103 2.09 4.19 0.38
CA PRO A 103 2.64 3.02 -0.28
C PRO A 103 1.93 1.76 0.21
N LEU A 104 0.84 1.42 -0.47
CA LEU A 104 0.24 0.11 -0.43
C LEU A 104 0.77 -0.64 -1.65
N ALA A 105 1.86 -1.39 -1.46
CA ALA A 105 2.34 -2.42 -2.38
C ALA A 105 2.40 -2.03 -3.88
N GLY A 106 2.91 -0.84 -4.22
CA GLY A 106 3.07 -0.42 -5.62
C GLY A 106 1.79 0.15 -6.28
N GLN A 107 0.77 0.53 -5.51
CA GLN A 107 -0.41 1.21 -6.07
C GLN A 107 -0.09 2.54 -6.78
N GLY A 108 0.96 3.26 -6.36
CA GLY A 108 1.35 4.53 -6.99
C GLY A 108 1.73 4.38 -8.46
N VAL A 109 2.52 3.37 -8.81
CA VAL A 109 2.91 3.14 -10.21
C VAL A 109 1.72 2.72 -11.08
N ASN A 110 0.81 1.92 -10.54
CA ASN A 110 -0.41 1.53 -11.25
C ASN A 110 -1.30 2.75 -11.53
N LEU A 111 -1.40 3.67 -10.57
CA LEU A 111 -2.16 4.91 -10.74
C LEU A 111 -1.51 5.81 -11.80
N GLY A 112 -0.18 5.97 -11.77
CA GLY A 112 0.55 6.72 -12.79
C GLY A 112 0.43 6.13 -14.20
N PHE A 113 0.39 4.80 -14.35
CA PHE A 113 0.10 4.16 -15.63
C PHE A 113 -1.34 4.44 -16.10
N GLY A 114 -2.30 4.49 -15.18
CA GLY A 114 -3.66 4.91 -15.46
C GLY A 114 -3.71 6.33 -16.04
N ASP A 115 -3.00 7.28 -15.41
CA ASP A 115 -2.93 8.67 -15.89
C ASP A 115 -2.31 8.74 -17.30
N ALA A 116 -1.20 8.05 -17.51
CA ALA A 116 -0.51 8.04 -18.81
C ALA A 116 -1.41 7.45 -19.91
N ALA A 117 -2.14 6.37 -19.61
CA ALA A 117 -3.08 5.77 -20.55
C ALA A 117 -4.25 6.71 -20.87
N ALA A 118 -4.80 7.40 -19.87
CA ALA A 118 -5.89 8.36 -20.06
C ALA A 118 -5.42 9.56 -20.90
N LEU A 119 -4.28 10.15 -20.58
CA LEU A 119 -3.71 11.28 -21.31
C LEU A 119 -3.40 10.91 -22.77
N ALA A 120 -2.79 9.74 -23.00
CA ALA A 120 -2.50 9.27 -24.34
C ALA A 120 -3.77 9.07 -25.18
N LYS A 121 -4.84 8.53 -24.56
CA LYS A 121 -6.13 8.36 -25.22
C LYS A 121 -6.73 9.71 -25.64
N VAL A 122 -6.83 10.65 -24.71
CA VAL A 122 -7.41 11.99 -24.95
C VAL A 122 -6.63 12.74 -26.05
N ILE A 123 -5.30 12.73 -25.98
CA ILE A 123 -4.45 13.33 -27.02
C ILE A 123 -4.68 12.65 -28.36
N SER A 124 -4.72 11.31 -28.42
CA SER A 124 -4.92 10.58 -29.66
C SER A 124 -6.28 10.90 -30.31
N GLU A 125 -7.34 10.98 -29.50
CA GLU A 125 -8.69 11.32 -29.97
C GLU A 125 -8.73 12.77 -30.49
N GLY A 126 -8.13 13.72 -29.76
CA GLY A 126 -8.07 15.11 -30.20
C GLY A 126 -7.26 15.32 -31.49
N VAL A 127 -6.10 14.67 -31.61
CA VAL A 127 -5.29 14.72 -32.84
C VAL A 127 -6.07 14.19 -34.04
N SER A 128 -6.90 13.14 -33.85
CA SER A 128 -7.69 12.55 -34.94
C SER A 128 -8.74 13.50 -35.55
N VAL A 129 -9.18 14.51 -34.79
CA VAL A 129 -10.13 15.54 -35.24
C VAL A 129 -9.47 16.89 -35.51
N GLY A 130 -8.14 16.97 -35.41
CA GLY A 130 -7.37 18.20 -35.64
C GLY A 130 -7.43 19.21 -34.49
N ALA A 131 -7.75 18.76 -33.26
CA ALA A 131 -7.71 19.61 -32.08
C ALA A 131 -6.27 19.97 -31.67
N ASP A 132 -6.10 21.14 -31.04
CA ASP A 132 -4.85 21.51 -30.41
C ASP A 132 -4.67 20.73 -29.11
N ILE A 133 -3.59 19.94 -29.02
CA ILE A 133 -3.27 19.08 -27.87
C ILE A 133 -2.98 19.88 -26.59
N GLY A 134 -2.68 21.18 -26.71
CA GLY A 134 -2.45 22.07 -25.58
C GLY A 134 -3.71 22.79 -25.08
N ASP A 135 -4.85 22.59 -25.73
CA ASP A 135 -6.09 23.25 -25.33
C ASP A 135 -6.69 22.59 -24.07
N LEU A 136 -7.13 23.44 -23.14
CA LEU A 136 -7.73 23.00 -21.88
C LEU A 136 -9.10 22.35 -22.08
N SER A 137 -9.75 22.59 -23.22
CA SER A 137 -11.01 21.92 -23.57
C SER A 137 -10.81 20.44 -23.91
N LEU A 138 -9.59 20.07 -24.30
CA LEU A 138 -9.18 18.70 -24.62
C LEU A 138 -8.64 18.00 -23.37
N LEU A 139 -7.80 18.68 -22.57
CA LEU A 139 -7.06 18.13 -21.43
C LEU A 139 -7.87 18.03 -20.13
#